data_AF-A0A8H9JB71-F1
#
_entry.id   AF-A0A8H9JB71-F1
#
_cell.length_a   1.000
_cell.length_b   1.000
_cell.length_c   1.000
_cell.angle_alpha   90.00
_cell.angle_beta   90.00
_cell.angle_gamma   90.00
#
_symmetry.space_group_name_H-M   'P 1'
#
loop_
_entity.id
_entity.type
_entity.pdbx_description
1 polymer ?
#
loop_
_entity_poly.entity_id
_entity_poly.type
_entity_poly.pdbx_seq_one_letter_code
_entity_poly.pdbx_strand_id
1 'polypeptide(L)'
;MLSEFRLCRSWIERGGGNKSEVARYVDHVLGKRGWIERSFDTSIHVNGESTDSPTHSVDCLKNRIALEVEWNNKDPFYDRDLNNFRLLFDLRVISVGIILTRSDELQAIFNQLGRGSSYGASTTHMSKLLPKIAGGGAGGCPLLAFGIRASLYTEGC
;
A
#
# COMPACT_ATOMS: atom_id res chain seq x y z
N MET A 1 -15.61 -4.14 5.95
CA MET A 1 -14.25 -4.43 5.45
C MET A 1 -13.29 -4.75 6.58
N LEU A 2 -12.87 -3.78 7.41
CA LEU A 2 -11.83 -4.03 8.42
C LEU A 2 -12.22 -5.10 9.45
N SER A 3 -13.51 -5.21 9.79
CA SER A 3 -14.06 -6.26 10.66
C SER A 3 -14.18 -7.64 9.97
N GLU A 4 -14.37 -7.65 8.66
CA GLU A 4 -14.70 -8.83 7.86
C GLU A 4 -13.46 -9.44 7.20
N PHE A 5 -12.40 -8.66 6.99
CA PHE A 5 -11.18 -9.11 6.32
C PHE A 5 -10.59 -10.31 7.03
N ARG A 6 -10.22 -11.33 6.25
CA ARG A 6 -9.44 -12.48 6.71
C ARG A 6 -8.32 -12.73 5.70
N LEU A 7 -7.14 -13.08 6.22
CA LEU A 7 -6.01 -13.48 5.41
C LEU A 7 -6.05 -15.00 5.23
N CYS A 8 -6.52 -15.43 4.07
CA CYS A 8 -6.73 -16.84 3.78
C CYS A 8 -5.41 -17.55 3.47
N ARG A 9 -5.21 -18.76 3.98
CA ARG A 9 -4.06 -19.61 3.65
C ARG A 9 -3.82 -19.74 2.16
N SER A 10 -4.89 -19.98 1.40
CA SER A 10 -4.86 -20.14 -0.06
C SER A 10 -4.27 -18.93 -0.80
N TRP A 11 -4.34 -17.73 -0.21
CA TRP A 11 -3.78 -16.49 -0.77
C TRP A 11 -2.27 -16.39 -0.60
N ILE A 12 -1.72 -17.10 0.39
CA ILE A 12 -0.30 -17.10 0.73
C ILE A 12 0.44 -18.21 -0.05
N GLU A 13 -0.19 -19.39 -0.13
CA GLU A 13 0.37 -20.56 -0.80
C GLU A 13 0.49 -20.36 -2.32
N ARG A 14 -0.43 -19.61 -2.92
CA ARG A 14 -0.35 -19.22 -4.33
C ARG A 14 0.78 -18.21 -4.51
N GLY A 15 1.90 -18.66 -5.05
CA GLY A 15 3.00 -17.80 -5.51
C GLY A 15 2.84 -17.37 -6.97
N GLY A 16 3.36 -16.20 -7.31
CA GLY A 16 3.40 -15.70 -8.69
C GLY A 16 2.13 -14.96 -9.13
N GLY A 17 2.20 -14.36 -10.32
CA GLY A 17 1.16 -13.48 -10.86
C GLY A 17 1.49 -11.99 -10.71
N ASN A 18 0.73 -11.15 -11.42
CA ASN A 18 0.92 -9.70 -11.47
C ASN A 18 0.37 -8.94 -10.26
N LYS A 19 -0.61 -9.52 -9.54
CA LYS A 19 -1.25 -8.92 -8.35
C LYS A 19 -1.56 -10.01 -7.31
N SER A 20 -1.42 -9.69 -6.03
CA SER A 20 -1.71 -10.64 -4.93
C SER A 20 -3.21 -10.77 -4.69
N GLU A 21 -3.66 -11.90 -4.14
CA GLU A 21 -5.07 -12.08 -3.76
C GLU A 21 -5.52 -11.08 -2.68
N VAL A 22 -4.60 -10.67 -1.79
CA VAL A 22 -4.87 -9.60 -0.81
C VAL A 22 -5.22 -8.30 -1.52
N ALA A 23 -4.41 -7.89 -2.50
CA ALA A 23 -4.67 -6.67 -3.25
C ALA A 23 -5.95 -6.78 -4.07
N ARG A 24 -6.20 -7.92 -4.75
CA ARG A 24 -7.46 -8.17 -5.48
C ARG A 24 -8.70 -8.08 -4.57
N TYR A 25 -8.62 -8.66 -3.36
CA TYR A 25 -9.72 -8.59 -2.40
C TYR A 25 -9.99 -7.15 -1.97
N VAL A 26 -8.94 -6.39 -1.65
CA VAL A 26 -9.05 -4.99 -1.25
C VAL A 26 -9.67 -4.16 -2.36
N ASP A 27 -9.16 -4.27 -3.60
CA ASP A 27 -9.71 -3.56 -4.76
C ASP A 27 -11.20 -3.85 -4.96
N HIS A 28 -11.59 -5.13 -4.91
CA HIS A 28 -12.98 -5.53 -5.12
C HIS A 28 -13.91 -4.94 -4.05
N VAL A 29 -13.49 -5.03 -2.79
CA VAL A 29 -14.29 -4.63 -1.64
C VAL A 29 -14.38 -3.09 -1.52
N LEU A 30 -13.32 -2.38 -1.87
CA LEU A 30 -13.31 -0.92 -1.91
C LEU A 30 -13.96 -0.37 -3.20
N GLY A 31 -13.76 -1.02 -4.33
CA GLY A 31 -14.39 -0.72 -5.62
C GLY A 31 -15.92 -0.72 -5.53
N LYS A 32 -16.50 -1.74 -4.89
CA LYS A 32 -17.94 -1.77 -4.58
C LYS A 32 -18.43 -0.61 -3.70
N ARG A 33 -17.52 0.06 -3.00
CA ARG A 33 -17.80 1.25 -2.18
C ARG A 33 -17.37 2.55 -2.86
N GLY A 34 -17.08 2.53 -4.17
CA GLY A 34 -16.76 3.71 -4.96
C GLY A 34 -15.34 4.24 -4.77
N TRP A 35 -14.40 3.40 -4.34
CA TRP A 35 -12.98 3.71 -4.46
C TRP A 35 -12.51 3.30 -5.85
N ILE A 36 -11.71 4.15 -6.48
CA ILE A 36 -11.23 3.93 -7.85
C ILE A 36 -9.72 4.13 -7.93
N GLU A 37 -9.05 3.34 -8.74
CA GLU A 37 -7.67 3.62 -9.13
C GLU A 37 -7.65 4.97 -9.86
N ARG A 38 -6.64 5.80 -9.57
CA ARG A 38 -6.53 7.12 -10.19
C ARG A 38 -5.07 7.50 -10.46
N SER A 39 -4.78 7.81 -11.73
CA SER A 39 -3.55 8.47 -12.15
C SER A 39 -3.75 10.00 -12.17
N PHE A 40 -2.67 10.73 -11.99
CA PHE A 40 -2.67 12.19 -11.99
C PHE A 40 -1.54 12.72 -12.85
N ASP A 41 -1.87 13.40 -13.94
CA ASP A 41 -0.89 14.14 -14.70
C ASP A 41 -0.57 15.44 -13.97
N THR A 42 0.67 15.59 -13.48
CA THR A 42 1.09 16.79 -12.75
C THR A 42 2.24 17.47 -13.44
N SER A 43 2.14 18.79 -13.58
CA SER A 43 3.18 19.65 -14.14
C SER A 43 3.43 20.84 -13.22
N ILE A 44 4.68 21.29 -13.18
CA ILE A 44 5.08 22.51 -12.47
C ILE A 44 5.36 23.58 -13.52
N HIS A 45 4.65 24.71 -13.41
CA HIS A 45 4.82 25.84 -14.31
C HIS A 45 5.59 26.96 -13.60
N VAL A 46 6.76 27.33 -14.12
CA VAL A 46 7.61 28.41 -13.58
C VAL A 46 7.99 29.34 -14.73
N ASN A 47 7.66 30.62 -14.63
CA ASN A 47 7.99 31.65 -15.63
C ASN A 47 7.56 31.30 -17.07
N GLY A 48 6.48 30.53 -17.24
CA GLY A 48 5.98 30.11 -18.55
C GLY A 48 6.59 28.81 -19.08
N GLU A 49 7.60 28.24 -18.41
CA GLU A 49 8.13 26.91 -18.71
C GLU A 49 7.41 25.86 -17.87
N SER A 50 7.06 24.74 -18.50
CA SER A 50 6.42 23.59 -17.85
C SER A 50 7.41 22.45 -17.71
N THR A 51 7.50 21.85 -16.54
CA THR A 51 8.22 20.59 -16.33
C THR A 51 7.26 19.56 -15.75
N ASP A 52 7.21 18.39 -16.36
CA ASP A 52 6.38 17.28 -15.87
C ASP A 52 6.95 16.76 -14.54
N SER A 53 6.08 16.64 -13.55
CA SER A 53 6.41 16.03 -12.28
C SER A 53 5.93 14.59 -12.29
N PRO A 54 6.83 13.60 -12.10
CA PRO A 54 6.44 12.20 -12.16
C PRO A 54 5.53 11.86 -10.97
N THR A 55 4.38 11.28 -11.28
CA THR A 55 3.47 10.68 -10.31
C THR A 55 3.30 9.19 -10.61
N HIS A 56 2.73 8.49 -9.64
CA HIS A 56 2.24 7.13 -9.84
C HIS A 56 0.74 7.08 -9.59
N SER A 57 0.07 6.14 -10.25
CA SER A 57 -1.33 5.83 -9.95
C SER A 57 -1.47 5.50 -8.47
N VAL A 58 -2.53 6.03 -7.85
CA VAL A 58 -2.97 5.62 -6.53
C VAL A 58 -3.89 4.41 -6.70
N ASP A 59 -3.61 3.31 -6.00
CA ASP A 59 -4.40 2.06 -6.09
C ASP A 59 -5.90 2.30 -5.84
N CYS A 60 -6.24 3.09 -4.81
CA CYS A 60 -7.60 3.39 -4.42
C CYS A 60 -7.75 4.83 -3.93
N LEU A 61 -8.55 5.65 -4.64
CA LEU A 61 -8.87 7.02 -4.27
C LEU A 61 -10.38 7.18 -4.04
N LYS A 62 -10.75 7.84 -2.93
CA LYS A 62 -12.13 8.31 -2.70
C LYS A 62 -12.13 9.57 -1.85
N ASN A 63 -12.88 10.61 -2.26
CA ASN A 63 -13.07 11.85 -1.50
C ASN A 63 -11.75 12.45 -0.95
N ARG A 64 -10.69 12.46 -1.78
CA ARG A 64 -9.35 12.95 -1.42
C ARG A 64 -8.59 12.09 -0.39
N ILE A 65 -9.02 10.86 -0.16
CA ILE A 65 -8.28 9.87 0.63
C ILE A 65 -7.63 8.91 -0.36
N ALA A 66 -6.31 8.83 -0.32
CA ALA A 66 -5.53 7.88 -1.12
C ALA A 66 -5.19 6.65 -0.28
N LEU A 67 -5.27 5.47 -0.88
CA LEU A 67 -4.93 4.20 -0.25
C LEU A 67 -4.04 3.41 -1.21
N GLU A 68 -2.92 2.91 -0.69
CA GLU A 68 -1.98 2.02 -1.38
C GLU A 68 -1.92 0.68 -0.65
N VAL A 69 -1.98 -0.42 -1.42
CA VAL A 69 -1.88 -1.79 -0.89
C VAL A 69 -0.49 -2.34 -1.14
N GLU A 70 0.36 -2.22 -0.14
CA GLU A 70 1.74 -2.68 -0.22
C GLU A 70 1.88 -4.09 0.35
N TRP A 71 1.75 -5.08 -0.53
CA TRP A 71 1.78 -6.50 -0.20
C TRP A 71 2.93 -7.25 -0.89
N ASN A 72 4.04 -7.39 -0.16
CA ASN A 72 5.18 -8.24 -0.53
C ASN A 72 6.02 -7.77 -1.73
N ASN A 73 5.90 -6.50 -2.09
CA ASN A 73 6.71 -5.85 -3.12
C ASN A 73 8.15 -5.66 -2.62
N LYS A 74 9.15 -5.67 -3.51
CA LYS A 74 10.56 -5.38 -3.18
C LYS A 74 10.87 -3.92 -3.48
N ASP A 75 11.67 -3.26 -2.64
CA ASP A 75 12.10 -1.84 -2.74
C ASP A 75 12.21 -1.31 -4.20
N PRO A 76 11.80 -0.04 -4.48
CA PRO A 76 11.58 1.08 -3.55
C PRO A 76 10.10 1.53 -3.38
N PHE A 77 9.15 0.61 -3.18
CA PHE A 77 7.71 0.95 -3.22
C PHE A 77 7.29 1.95 -2.14
N TYR A 78 7.69 1.77 -0.87
CA TYR A 78 7.31 2.75 0.17
C TYR A 78 7.82 4.17 -0.08
N ASP A 79 9.05 4.33 -0.57
CA ASP A 79 9.56 5.69 -0.84
C ASP A 79 8.78 6.34 -1.97
N ARG A 80 8.43 5.56 -2.99
CA ARG A 80 7.61 5.99 -4.12
C ARG A 80 6.22 6.42 -3.65
N ASP A 81 5.55 5.61 -2.85
CA ASP A 81 4.16 5.86 -2.43
C ASP A 81 4.09 7.00 -1.41
N LEU A 82 5.03 7.06 -0.46
CA LEU A 82 5.13 8.18 0.50
C LEU A 82 5.42 9.50 -0.21
N ASN A 83 6.31 9.49 -1.21
CA ASN A 83 6.59 10.66 -2.03
C ASN A 83 5.37 11.08 -2.87
N ASN A 84 4.62 10.12 -3.43
CA ASN A 84 3.40 10.38 -4.17
C ASN A 84 2.34 11.02 -3.27
N PHE A 85 2.15 10.50 -2.05
CA PHE A 85 1.26 11.10 -1.06
C PHE A 85 1.67 12.52 -0.67
N ARG A 86 2.97 12.76 -0.47
CA ARG A 86 3.49 14.11 -0.21
C ARG A 86 3.12 15.07 -1.32
N LEU A 87 3.45 14.72 -2.56
CA LEU A 87 3.18 15.57 -3.74
C LEU A 87 1.68 15.84 -3.90
N LEU A 88 0.85 14.80 -3.87
CA LEU A 88 -0.60 14.94 -4.05
C LEU A 88 -1.24 15.73 -2.90
N PHE A 89 -0.68 15.67 -1.70
CA PHE A 89 -1.14 16.47 -0.57
C PHE A 89 -0.78 17.95 -0.77
N ASP A 90 0.46 18.25 -1.14
CA ASP A 90 0.95 19.61 -1.39
C ASP A 90 0.17 20.29 -2.53
N LEU A 91 -0.19 19.52 -3.57
CA LEU A 91 -1.05 19.95 -4.67
C LEU A 91 -2.53 20.07 -4.29
N ARG A 92 -2.88 19.77 -3.04
CA ARG A 92 -4.27 19.70 -2.56
C ARG A 92 -5.14 18.79 -3.42
N VAL A 93 -4.62 17.66 -3.89
CA VAL A 93 -5.39 16.59 -4.52
C VAL A 93 -5.93 15.63 -3.47
N ILE A 94 -5.08 15.27 -2.50
CA ILE A 94 -5.47 14.41 -1.37
C ILE A 94 -5.42 15.20 -0.04
N SER A 95 -5.94 14.58 1.01
CA SER A 95 -5.95 15.11 2.37
C SER A 95 -5.33 14.14 3.37
N VAL A 96 -5.36 12.84 3.08
CA VAL A 96 -4.77 11.76 3.90
C VAL A 96 -4.29 10.65 2.96
N GLY A 97 -3.11 10.09 3.25
CA GLY A 97 -2.63 8.84 2.66
C GLY A 97 -2.85 7.65 3.61
N ILE A 98 -3.21 6.49 3.06
CA ILE A 98 -3.38 5.23 3.78
C ILE A 98 -2.44 4.20 3.16
N ILE A 99 -1.66 3.51 3.99
CA ILE A 99 -0.90 2.34 3.57
C ILE A 99 -1.46 1.11 4.27
N LEU A 100 -1.90 0.13 3.49
CA LEU A 100 -2.22 -1.20 3.99
C LEU A 100 -1.04 -2.13 3.67
N THR A 101 -0.45 -2.72 4.70
CA THR A 101 0.66 -3.68 4.55
C THR A 101 0.53 -4.82 5.56
N ARG A 102 1.51 -5.71 5.61
CA ARG A 102 1.58 -6.82 6.57
C ARG A 102 2.35 -6.43 7.84
N SER A 103 1.89 -6.93 8.98
CA SER A 103 2.65 -6.88 10.23
C SER A 103 3.78 -7.91 10.22
N ASP A 104 4.83 -7.64 11.00
CA ASP A 104 6.04 -8.47 11.06
C ASP A 104 5.74 -9.88 11.61
N GLU A 105 4.75 -10.00 12.50
CA GLU A 105 4.34 -11.27 13.10
C GLU A 105 3.82 -12.31 12.09
N LEU A 106 3.36 -11.87 10.90
CA LEU A 106 2.94 -12.79 9.85
C LEU A 106 4.10 -13.64 9.30
N GLN A 107 5.35 -13.24 9.55
CA GLN A 107 6.52 -14.02 9.15
C GLN A 107 6.51 -15.44 9.73
N ALA A 108 5.99 -15.64 10.94
CA ALA A 108 5.88 -16.96 11.54
C ALA A 108 4.96 -17.88 10.72
N ILE A 109 3.80 -17.37 10.30
CA ILE A 109 2.85 -18.09 9.44
C ILE A 109 3.48 -18.38 8.07
N PHE A 110 4.15 -17.40 7.46
CA PHE A 110 4.81 -17.61 6.17
C PHE A 110 5.89 -18.68 6.26
N ASN A 111 6.66 -18.74 7.35
CA ASN A 111 7.66 -19.78 7.58
C ASN A 111 6.99 -21.16 7.73
N GLN A 112 5.91 -21.27 8.50
CA GLN A 112 5.15 -22.53 8.69
C GLN A 112 4.58 -23.06 7.37
N LEU A 113 4.13 -22.17 6.49
CA LEU A 113 3.61 -22.52 5.16
C LEU A 113 4.71 -22.75 4.11
N GLY A 114 5.99 -22.70 4.48
CA GLY A 114 7.12 -22.86 3.55
C GLY A 114 7.29 -21.68 2.57
N ARG A 115 6.67 -20.52 2.85
CA ARG A 115 6.70 -19.30 2.03
C ARG A 115 7.59 -18.20 2.61
N GLY A 116 8.27 -18.46 3.73
CA GLY A 116 9.07 -17.46 4.46
C GLY A 116 10.06 -16.68 3.61
N SER A 117 10.76 -17.35 2.69
CA SER A 117 11.71 -16.72 1.76
C SER A 117 11.03 -15.80 0.73
N SER A 118 9.81 -16.13 0.31
CA SER A 118 9.01 -15.30 -0.59
C SER A 118 8.54 -14.02 0.08
N TYR A 119 8.37 -14.07 1.40
CA TYR A 119 7.94 -12.95 2.24
C TYR A 119 9.09 -12.42 3.13
N GLY A 120 10.33 -12.51 2.66
CA GLY A 120 11.52 -12.16 3.46
C GLY A 120 11.67 -10.67 3.76
N ALA A 121 12.74 -10.32 4.47
CA ALA A 121 13.03 -8.96 4.96
C ALA A 121 13.23 -7.89 3.85
N SER A 122 13.46 -8.31 2.60
CA SER A 122 13.60 -7.40 1.46
C SER A 122 12.27 -6.95 0.86
N THR A 123 11.14 -7.42 1.39
CA THR A 123 9.80 -7.10 0.91
C THR A 123 9.05 -6.18 1.87
N THR A 124 7.98 -5.53 1.41
CA THR A 124 7.18 -4.61 2.22
C THR A 124 6.55 -5.30 3.43
N HIS A 125 6.75 -4.66 4.60
CA HIS A 125 6.13 -4.97 5.89
C HIS A 125 6.25 -3.77 6.83
N MET A 126 5.60 -3.82 7.99
CA MET A 126 5.51 -2.69 8.92
C MET A 126 6.87 -2.17 9.39
N SER A 127 7.78 -3.04 9.83
CA SER A 127 9.12 -2.61 10.29
C SER A 127 9.98 -1.93 9.21
N LYS A 128 9.68 -2.13 7.93
CA LYS A 128 10.31 -1.39 6.81
C LYS A 128 9.65 -0.04 6.53
N LEU A 129 8.36 0.10 6.86
CA LEU A 129 7.59 1.33 6.65
C LEU A 129 7.87 2.37 7.74
N LEU A 130 7.84 1.95 9.01
CA LEU A 130 7.90 2.87 10.15
C LEU A 130 9.14 3.78 10.15
N PRO A 131 10.37 3.29 9.85
CA PRO A 131 11.54 4.17 9.78
C PRO A 131 11.44 5.24 8.68
N LYS A 132 10.77 4.94 7.56
CA LYS A 132 10.56 5.90 6.47
C LYS A 132 9.57 6.98 6.84
N ILE A 133 8.48 6.61 7.53
CA ILE A 133 7.53 7.57 8.09
C ILE A 133 8.23 8.47 9.12
N ALA A 134 8.95 7.86 10.07
CA ALA A 134 9.69 8.60 11.11
C ALA A 134 10.77 9.51 10.52
N GLY A 135 11.40 9.11 9.42
CA GLY A 135 12.34 9.91 8.64
C GLY A 135 11.70 11.02 7.80
N GLY A 136 10.37 11.21 7.86
CA GLY A 136 9.66 12.27 7.16
C GLY A 136 9.32 11.95 5.69
N GLY A 137 9.27 10.68 5.30
CA GLY A 137 9.04 10.27 3.91
C GLY A 137 7.75 10.80 3.27
N ALA A 138 6.70 11.05 4.07
CA ALA A 138 5.45 11.65 3.58
C ALA A 138 5.39 13.19 3.69
N GLY A 139 6.45 13.83 4.17
CA GLY A 139 6.49 15.28 4.38
C GLY A 139 5.33 15.73 5.28
N GLY A 140 4.52 16.68 4.77
CA GLY A 140 3.37 17.23 5.49
C GLY A 140 2.07 16.41 5.38
N CYS A 141 2.05 15.33 4.59
CA CYS A 141 0.83 14.56 4.36
C CYS A 141 0.44 13.73 5.61
N PRO A 142 -0.77 13.88 6.17
CA PRO A 142 -1.27 13.00 7.22
C PRO A 142 -1.37 11.55 6.74
N LEU A 143 -0.92 10.61 7.56
CA LEU A 143 -0.88 9.19 7.23
C LEU A 143 -1.65 8.31 8.21
N LEU A 144 -2.26 7.25 7.67
CA LEU A 144 -2.68 6.07 8.43
C LEU A 144 -1.97 4.83 7.88
N ALA A 145 -1.34 4.04 8.75
CA ALA A 145 -0.70 2.78 8.38
C ALA A 145 -1.41 1.61 9.06
N PHE A 146 -1.89 0.65 8.28
CA PHE A 146 -2.54 -0.56 8.76
C PHE A 146 -1.66 -1.77 8.48
N GLY A 147 -1.28 -2.49 9.55
CA GLY A 147 -0.60 -3.78 9.47
C GLY A 147 -1.59 -4.92 9.64
N ILE A 148 -1.71 -5.77 8.63
CA ILE A 148 -2.49 -7.01 8.70
C ILE A 148 -1.79 -7.94 9.69
N ARG A 149 -2.52 -8.31 10.74
CA ARG A 149 -2.04 -9.10 11.88
C ARG A 149 -2.26 -10.59 11.68
N ALA A 150 -1.50 -11.40 12.42
CA ALA A 150 -1.64 -12.85 12.45
C ALA A 150 -3.02 -13.29 12.98
N SER A 151 -3.67 -12.47 13.82
CA SER A 151 -5.04 -12.74 14.30
C SER A 151 -6.11 -12.72 13.20
N LEU A 152 -5.81 -12.18 12.02
CA LEU A 152 -6.71 -12.17 10.87
C LEU A 152 -6.49 -13.39 9.95
N TYR A 153 -5.46 -14.20 10.19
CA TYR A 153 -5.18 -15.40 9.42
C TYR A 153 -6.23 -16.48 9.67
N THR A 154 -6.62 -17.18 8.60
CA THR A 154 -7.51 -18.34 8.68
C THR A 154 -7.08 -19.41 7.68
N GLU A 155 -7.20 -20.66 8.11
CA GLU A 155 -7.06 -21.85 7.25
C GLU A 155 -8.25 -21.98 6.28
N GLY A 156 -9.42 -21.47 6.67
CA GLY A 156 -10.69 -21.64 5.95
C GLY A 156 -11.14 -20.36 5.25
N CYS A 157 -10.88 -20.30 3.94
CA CYS A 157 -11.58 -19.53 2.91
C CYS A 157 -11.48 -20.33 1.60
#